data_AF-A0A969PN27-F1
#
_entry.id   AF-A0A969PN27-F1
#
_cell.length_a   1.000
_cell.length_b   1.000
_cell.length_c   1.000
_cell.angle_alpha   90.00
_cell.angle_beta   90.00
_cell.angle_gamma   90.00
#
_symmetry.space_group_name_H-M   'P 1'
#
loop_
_entity.id
_entity.type
_entity.pdbx_description
1 polymer ?
#
loop_
_entity_poly.entity_id
_entity_poly.type
_entity_poly.pdbx_seq_one_letter_code
_entity_poly.pdbx_strand_id
1 'polypeptide(L)'
;MQSSQPSRTAISTRSLKMAEPDTLKPIPNSLSSSSPLSPSVPHDGGNINELANASELDILNRARMVLTNNQASDFNKAIGTSRELKLNTPAYQDAQKDIERWSQIILDIAEGRARTGDFSGAIAAAQLVPRDRVILYRTAIQKIQFWENLQKQQQVNQDVIANAKKLIDPEQASSYAKAIALLRQISPSQPNYIEARQFMNNWNQKIYFLAISRAAQREIRQAIESAKLIEPDAYLYKDAQKAIAKWHLELGEKD
;
A
#
# COMPACT_ATOMS: atom_id res chain seq x y z
N MET A 1 13.03 -27.49 -54.43
CA MET A 1 13.20 -27.16 -52.99
C MET A 1 12.05 -26.26 -52.60
N GLN A 2 11.22 -26.72 -51.67
CA GLN A 2 9.90 -26.18 -51.35
C GLN A 2 9.98 -24.89 -50.51
N SER A 3 9.21 -23.88 -50.91
CA SER A 3 9.01 -22.62 -50.19
C SER A 3 7.96 -22.81 -49.08
N SER A 4 8.31 -22.51 -47.83
CA SER A 4 7.39 -22.55 -46.68
C SER A 4 6.81 -21.16 -46.40
N GLN A 5 5.49 -21.03 -46.48
CA GLN A 5 4.72 -19.90 -45.93
C GLN A 5 4.26 -20.21 -44.50
N PRO A 6 4.06 -19.20 -43.64
CA PRO A 6 3.50 -19.39 -42.30
C PRO A 6 1.96 -19.42 -42.31
N SER A 7 1.39 -20.39 -41.60
CA SER A 7 -0.05 -20.56 -41.38
C SER A 7 -0.65 -19.43 -40.54
N ARG A 8 -1.70 -18.77 -41.05
CA ARG A 8 -2.55 -17.84 -40.30
C ARG A 8 -3.73 -18.61 -39.70
N THR A 9 -3.81 -18.68 -38.38
CA THR A 9 -4.98 -19.21 -37.66
C THR A 9 -5.93 -18.05 -37.33
N ALA A 10 -7.17 -18.14 -37.80
CA ALA A 10 -8.24 -17.18 -37.54
C ALA A 10 -8.78 -17.34 -36.11
N ILE A 11 -8.87 -16.24 -35.36
CA ILE A 11 -9.53 -16.19 -34.04
C ILE A 11 -10.94 -15.63 -34.23
N SER A 12 -11.94 -16.43 -33.87
CA SER A 12 -13.37 -16.10 -33.89
C SER A 12 -13.73 -15.18 -32.72
N THR A 13 -14.24 -13.99 -33.04
CA THR A 13 -14.72 -12.98 -32.09
C THR A 13 -16.12 -13.33 -31.59
N ARG A 14 -16.27 -13.69 -30.32
CA ARG A 14 -17.57 -13.84 -29.64
C ARG A 14 -17.77 -12.69 -28.65
N SER A 15 -18.68 -11.79 -28.99
CA SER A 15 -19.12 -10.65 -28.18
C SER A 15 -19.80 -11.10 -26.88
N LEU A 16 -19.30 -10.60 -25.74
CA LEU A 16 -19.93 -10.74 -24.43
C LEU A 16 -20.77 -9.50 -24.15
N LYS A 17 -22.08 -9.72 -23.96
CA LYS A 17 -23.10 -8.70 -23.71
C LYS A 17 -23.26 -8.50 -22.20
N MET A 18 -23.26 -7.23 -21.79
CA MET A 18 -23.44 -6.74 -20.42
C MET A 18 -24.79 -7.20 -19.84
N ALA A 19 -24.78 -7.61 -18.57
CA ALA A 19 -25.96 -7.87 -17.77
C ALA A 19 -26.10 -6.78 -16.71
N GLU A 20 -27.29 -6.19 -16.63
CA GLU A 20 -27.74 -5.20 -15.66
C GLU A 20 -29.24 -5.49 -15.38
N PRO A 21 -29.84 -4.89 -14.33
CA PRO A 21 -30.13 -5.49 -13.02
C PRO A 21 -31.54 -6.09 -12.91
N ASP A 22 -31.68 -7.13 -12.09
CA ASP A 22 -32.98 -7.77 -11.83
C ASP A 22 -33.83 -6.90 -10.88
N THR A 23 -35.01 -6.54 -11.37
CA THR A 23 -36.02 -5.72 -10.69
C THR A 23 -37.07 -6.62 -10.05
N LEU A 24 -37.33 -6.41 -8.76
CA LEU A 24 -38.38 -7.07 -7.98
C LEU A 24 -39.77 -6.79 -8.58
N LYS A 25 -40.56 -7.84 -8.81
CA LYS A 25 -42.02 -7.77 -9.05
C LYS A 25 -42.80 -8.19 -7.80
N PRO A 26 -43.88 -7.48 -7.42
CA PRO A 26 -44.66 -7.75 -6.20
C PRO A 26 -46.05 -8.35 -6.48
N ILE A 27 -46.53 -9.37 -5.73
CA ILE A 27 -47.97 -9.75 -5.65
C ILE A 27 -48.21 -10.73 -4.45
N PRO A 28 -49.44 -10.96 -3.90
CA PRO A 28 -50.57 -10.09 -3.54
C PRO A 28 -50.99 -10.19 -2.05
N ASN A 29 -51.77 -9.20 -1.60
CA ASN A 29 -52.68 -9.28 -0.46
C ASN A 29 -53.89 -10.19 -0.78
N SER A 30 -54.25 -11.10 0.12
CA SER A 30 -55.60 -11.69 0.20
C SER A 30 -56.16 -11.53 1.62
N LEU A 31 -57.24 -10.75 1.69
CA LEU A 31 -58.14 -10.67 2.83
C LEU A 31 -59.11 -11.86 2.76
N SER A 32 -59.26 -12.58 3.86
CA SER A 32 -60.38 -13.49 4.10
C SER A 32 -60.93 -13.27 5.51
N SER A 33 -62.23 -13.04 5.54
CA SER A 33 -63.07 -12.62 6.67
C SER A 33 -63.60 -13.76 7.54
N SER A 34 -63.53 -13.52 8.86
CA SER A 34 -64.62 -13.57 9.86
C SER A 34 -65.21 -14.89 10.38
N SER A 35 -65.20 -15.06 11.71
CA SER A 35 -66.41 -15.06 12.57
C SER A 35 -66.07 -14.99 14.08
N PRO A 36 -67.02 -14.57 14.96
CA PRO A 36 -66.73 -13.94 16.25
C PRO A 36 -67.19 -14.73 17.50
N LEU A 37 -66.65 -14.41 18.68
CA LEU A 37 -67.32 -14.44 20.01
C LEU A 37 -66.39 -13.80 21.08
N SER A 38 -66.89 -12.78 21.78
CA SER A 38 -66.23 -11.95 22.83
C SER A 38 -66.21 -12.63 24.23
N PRO A 39 -65.79 -11.96 25.34
CA PRO A 39 -64.67 -11.06 25.61
C PRO A 39 -63.79 -11.58 26.79
N SER A 40 -62.50 -11.21 26.85
CA SER A 40 -61.73 -11.17 28.10
C SER A 40 -60.56 -10.19 27.97
N VAL A 41 -60.50 -9.21 28.86
CA VAL A 41 -59.42 -8.20 28.97
C VAL A 41 -58.41 -8.71 30.02
N PRO A 42 -57.18 -8.17 30.12
CA PRO A 42 -56.01 -8.31 29.27
C PRO A 42 -54.93 -9.21 29.93
N HIS A 43 -54.04 -9.83 29.16
CA HIS A 43 -52.73 -10.26 29.68
C HIS A 43 -51.65 -9.57 28.86
N ASP A 44 -51.27 -8.40 29.35
CA ASP A 44 -50.07 -7.68 28.92
C ASP A 44 -48.85 -8.49 29.41
N GLY A 45 -48.44 -9.43 28.57
CA GLY A 45 -47.22 -10.19 28.69
C GLY A 45 -46.48 -10.10 27.37
N GLY A 46 -46.18 -8.87 26.93
CA GLY A 46 -45.30 -8.65 25.78
C GLY A 46 -44.07 -9.55 25.91
N ASN A 47 -43.87 -10.41 24.91
CA ASN A 47 -42.88 -11.48 24.91
C ASN A 47 -41.48 -10.88 25.12
N ILE A 48 -41.04 -10.81 26.37
CA ILE A 48 -39.77 -10.19 26.79
C ILE A 48 -38.56 -10.75 26.04
N ASN A 49 -38.66 -12.01 25.57
CA ASN A 49 -37.63 -12.65 24.77
C ASN A 49 -37.61 -12.14 23.32
N GLU A 50 -38.76 -11.83 22.75
CA GLU A 50 -38.88 -11.28 21.39
C GLU A 50 -38.46 -9.80 21.35
N LEU A 51 -38.82 -9.04 22.38
CA LEU A 51 -38.34 -7.66 22.59
C LEU A 51 -36.83 -7.62 22.85
N ALA A 52 -36.30 -8.56 23.65
CA ALA A 52 -34.86 -8.71 23.87
C ALA A 52 -34.13 -9.08 22.57
N ASN A 53 -34.64 -10.04 21.80
CA ASN A 53 -34.07 -10.43 20.51
C ASN A 53 -34.10 -9.27 19.49
N ALA A 54 -35.18 -8.49 19.45
CA ALA A 54 -35.28 -7.30 18.61
C ALA A 54 -34.25 -6.23 19.02
N SER A 55 -34.04 -6.04 20.33
CA SER A 55 -33.02 -5.10 20.83
C SER A 55 -31.59 -5.53 20.49
N GLU A 56 -31.30 -6.84 20.50
CA GLU A 56 -29.96 -7.37 20.17
C GLU A 56 -29.68 -7.36 18.67
N LEU A 57 -30.71 -7.56 17.83
CA LEU A 57 -30.60 -7.35 16.39
C LEU A 57 -30.31 -5.87 16.06
N ASP A 58 -30.90 -4.96 16.82
CA ASP A 58 -30.70 -3.52 16.63
C ASP A 58 -29.26 -3.08 16.97
N ILE A 59 -28.63 -3.67 17.99
CA ILE A 59 -27.21 -3.47 18.31
C ILE A 59 -26.32 -3.88 17.12
N LEU A 60 -26.59 -5.04 16.52
CA LEU A 60 -25.81 -5.54 15.39
C LEU A 60 -25.98 -4.64 14.15
N ASN A 61 -27.19 -4.13 13.90
CA ASN A 61 -27.44 -3.19 12.82
C ASN A 61 -26.70 -1.86 13.04
N ARG A 62 -26.71 -1.33 14.28
CA ARG A 62 -25.93 -0.12 14.62
C ARG A 62 -24.44 -0.30 14.42
N ALA A 63 -23.88 -1.45 14.82
CA ALA A 63 -22.48 -1.76 14.60
C ALA A 63 -22.10 -1.70 13.10
N ARG A 64 -22.98 -2.22 12.23
CA ARG A 64 -22.78 -2.21 10.77
C ARG A 64 -22.93 -0.82 10.15
N MET A 65 -23.80 0.04 10.69
CA MET A 65 -24.04 1.39 10.15
C MET A 65 -22.84 2.33 10.25
N VAL A 66 -21.93 2.13 11.22
CA VAL A 66 -20.76 3.01 11.42
C VAL A 66 -19.64 2.76 10.40
N LEU A 67 -19.75 1.72 9.57
CA LEU A 67 -18.71 1.27 8.63
C LEU A 67 -18.69 2.07 7.30
N THR A 68 -18.77 3.41 7.36
CA THR A 68 -18.93 4.26 6.16
C THR A 68 -17.61 4.62 5.48
N ASN A 69 -16.50 4.70 6.22
CA ASN A 69 -15.25 5.30 5.74
C ASN A 69 -14.08 4.30 5.60
N ASN A 70 -14.34 3.00 5.72
CA ASN A 70 -13.36 1.91 5.69
C ASN A 70 -12.14 2.18 6.60
N GLN A 71 -12.34 2.83 7.75
CA GLN A 71 -11.28 3.12 8.72
C GLN A 71 -11.16 2.00 9.75
N ALA A 72 -9.93 1.64 10.10
CA ALA A 72 -9.66 0.62 11.13
C ALA A 72 -10.35 0.95 12.47
N SER A 73 -10.46 2.23 12.82
CA SER A 73 -11.16 2.69 14.02
C SER A 73 -12.67 2.40 13.98
N ASP A 74 -13.30 2.47 12.83
CA ASP A 74 -14.75 2.26 12.72
C ASP A 74 -15.11 0.78 12.80
N PHE A 75 -14.27 -0.09 12.22
CA PHE A 75 -14.34 -1.54 12.44
C PHE A 75 -14.10 -1.90 13.91
N ASN A 76 -13.14 -1.26 14.58
CA ASN A 76 -12.88 -1.51 16.00
C ASN A 76 -14.06 -1.08 16.88
N LYS A 77 -14.70 0.06 16.58
CA LYS A 77 -15.95 0.48 17.24
C LYS A 77 -17.07 -0.54 17.02
N ALA A 78 -17.27 -0.98 15.77
CA ALA A 78 -18.28 -1.98 15.43
C ALA A 78 -18.05 -3.30 16.21
N ILE A 79 -16.79 -3.75 16.34
CA ILE A 79 -16.41 -4.89 17.19
C ILE A 79 -16.78 -4.65 18.65
N GLY A 80 -16.50 -3.46 19.18
CA GLY A 80 -16.88 -3.05 20.53
C GLY A 80 -18.39 -3.20 20.76
N THR A 81 -19.20 -2.65 19.86
CA THR A 81 -20.67 -2.75 19.92
C THR A 81 -21.15 -4.20 19.80
N SER A 82 -20.60 -5.00 18.88
CA SER A 82 -20.99 -6.40 18.71
C SER A 82 -20.64 -7.30 19.91
N ARG A 83 -19.73 -6.89 20.79
CA ARG A 83 -19.41 -7.60 22.03
C ARG A 83 -20.42 -7.41 23.14
N GLU A 84 -21.32 -6.43 23.02
CA GLU A 84 -22.38 -6.19 24.00
C GLU A 84 -23.51 -7.25 23.89
N LEU A 85 -23.54 -8.05 22.81
CA LEU A 85 -24.52 -9.10 22.63
C LEU A 85 -24.35 -10.24 23.65
N LYS A 86 -25.48 -10.76 24.14
CA LYS A 86 -25.50 -11.83 25.13
C LYS A 86 -25.23 -13.19 24.46
N LEU A 87 -24.57 -14.09 25.19
CA LEU A 87 -24.11 -15.39 24.68
C LEU A 87 -25.23 -16.30 24.14
N ASN A 88 -26.46 -16.13 24.63
CA ASN A 88 -27.57 -17.06 24.41
C ASN A 88 -28.59 -16.55 23.37
N THR A 89 -28.23 -15.58 22.55
CA THR A 89 -29.16 -15.04 21.55
C THR A 89 -28.85 -15.50 20.14
N PRO A 90 -29.88 -15.58 19.27
CA PRO A 90 -29.68 -15.99 17.88
C PRO A 90 -28.65 -15.11 17.13
N ALA A 91 -28.59 -13.81 17.44
CA ALA A 91 -27.69 -12.84 16.81
C ALA A 91 -26.21 -12.99 17.23
N TYR A 92 -25.92 -13.69 18.34
CA TYR A 92 -24.56 -13.84 18.85
C TYR A 92 -23.63 -14.54 17.86
N GLN A 93 -24.09 -15.59 17.18
CA GLN A 93 -23.27 -16.31 16.20
C GLN A 93 -22.87 -15.42 15.02
N ASP A 94 -23.79 -14.59 14.55
CA ASP A 94 -23.51 -13.65 13.46
C ASP A 94 -22.61 -12.51 13.91
N ALA A 95 -22.77 -12.02 15.15
CA ALA A 95 -21.84 -11.07 15.74
C ALA A 95 -20.41 -11.64 15.84
N GLN A 96 -20.24 -12.92 16.18
CA GLN A 96 -18.90 -13.53 16.23
C GLN A 96 -18.24 -13.61 14.84
N LYS A 97 -19.02 -13.92 13.79
CA LYS A 97 -18.54 -13.91 12.40
C LYS A 97 -18.17 -12.49 11.95
N ASP A 98 -18.99 -11.51 12.29
CA ASP A 98 -18.73 -10.10 11.98
C ASP A 98 -17.48 -9.60 12.69
N ILE A 99 -17.29 -9.92 13.97
CA ILE A 99 -16.07 -9.59 14.72
C ILE A 99 -14.84 -10.20 14.05
N GLU A 100 -14.89 -11.45 13.63
CA GLU A 100 -13.78 -12.10 12.90
C GLU A 100 -13.45 -11.35 11.61
N ARG A 101 -14.48 -11.08 10.79
CA ARG A 101 -14.34 -10.39 9.51
C ARG A 101 -13.79 -8.98 9.69
N TRP A 102 -14.30 -8.21 10.64
CA TRP A 102 -13.86 -6.84 10.90
C TRP A 102 -12.44 -6.82 11.47
N SER A 103 -12.05 -7.81 12.27
CA SER A 103 -10.68 -7.97 12.75
C SER A 103 -9.70 -8.18 11.59
N GLN A 104 -10.08 -9.01 10.61
CA GLN A 104 -9.29 -9.20 9.39
C GLN A 104 -9.19 -7.90 8.59
N ILE A 105 -10.29 -7.16 8.42
CA ILE A 105 -10.28 -5.89 7.67
C ILE A 105 -9.37 -4.85 8.35
N ILE A 106 -9.37 -4.75 9.69
CA ILE A 106 -8.43 -3.88 10.43
C ILE A 106 -6.98 -4.22 10.07
N LEU A 107 -6.64 -5.51 10.03
CA LEU A 107 -5.31 -5.99 9.67
C LEU A 107 -4.97 -5.66 8.21
N ASP A 108 -5.91 -5.83 7.29
CA ASP A 108 -5.74 -5.52 5.86
C ASP A 108 -5.52 -4.01 5.64
N ILE A 109 -6.23 -3.15 6.37
CA ILE A 109 -6.03 -1.70 6.35
C ILE A 109 -4.62 -1.36 6.85
N ALA A 110 -4.20 -1.98 7.94
CA ALA A 110 -2.85 -1.78 8.49
C ALA A 110 -1.78 -2.17 7.47
N GLU A 111 -1.93 -3.32 6.81
CA GLU A 111 -1.02 -3.73 5.73
C GLU A 111 -1.03 -2.77 4.55
N GLY A 112 -2.20 -2.28 4.14
CA GLY A 112 -2.32 -1.29 3.06
C GLY A 112 -1.51 -0.04 3.33
N ARG A 113 -1.61 0.51 4.56
CA ARG A 113 -0.82 1.68 5.01
C ARG A 113 0.68 1.39 5.01
N ALA A 114 1.09 0.22 5.48
CA ALA A 114 2.49 -0.16 5.48
C ALA A 114 3.07 -0.28 4.05
N ARG A 115 2.30 -0.80 3.09
CA ARG A 115 2.73 -0.89 1.68
C ARG A 115 2.98 0.48 1.04
N THR A 116 2.28 1.52 1.49
CA THR A 116 2.51 2.90 1.04
C THR A 116 3.58 3.64 1.86
N GLY A 117 4.22 2.96 2.82
CA GLY A 117 5.25 3.55 3.69
C GLY A 117 4.70 4.35 4.87
N ASP A 118 3.40 4.33 5.14
CA ASP A 118 2.79 4.89 6.35
C ASP A 118 2.87 3.87 7.49
N PHE A 119 4.08 3.68 8.02
CA PHE A 119 4.31 2.70 9.10
C PHE A 119 3.64 3.13 10.41
N SER A 120 3.58 4.43 10.70
CA SER A 120 2.90 4.94 11.90
C SER A 120 1.40 4.63 11.85
N GLY A 121 0.73 4.93 10.73
CA GLY A 121 -0.68 4.62 10.54
C GLY A 121 -0.97 3.12 10.46
N ALA A 122 -0.02 2.33 9.94
CA ALA A 122 -0.10 0.87 9.94
C ALA A 122 -0.04 0.29 11.36
N ILE A 123 0.92 0.72 12.17
CA ILE A 123 1.07 0.32 13.58
C ILE A 123 -0.21 0.68 14.34
N ALA A 124 -0.68 1.92 14.22
CA ALA A 124 -1.90 2.39 14.88
C ALA A 124 -3.13 1.56 14.48
N ALA A 125 -3.27 1.18 13.20
CA ALA A 125 -4.36 0.33 12.75
C ALA A 125 -4.23 -1.11 13.30
N ALA A 126 -3.05 -1.72 13.24
CA ALA A 126 -2.86 -3.09 13.74
C ALA A 126 -3.05 -3.22 15.25
N GLN A 127 -2.79 -2.16 16.03
CA GLN A 127 -3.08 -2.12 17.47
C GLN A 127 -4.58 -2.24 17.78
N LEU A 128 -5.46 -1.97 16.80
CA LEU A 128 -6.91 -2.11 16.94
C LEU A 128 -7.41 -3.54 16.69
N VAL A 129 -6.54 -4.47 16.28
CA VAL A 129 -6.92 -5.88 16.14
C VAL A 129 -7.25 -6.45 17.52
N PRO A 130 -8.40 -7.09 17.71
CA PRO A 130 -8.84 -7.47 19.05
C PRO A 130 -8.09 -8.70 19.59
N ARG A 131 -7.76 -8.66 20.89
CA ARG A 131 -6.93 -9.67 21.58
C ARG A 131 -7.54 -11.07 21.66
N ASP A 132 -8.86 -11.16 21.70
CA ASP A 132 -9.62 -12.41 21.75
C ASP A 132 -9.63 -13.14 20.40
N ARG A 133 -9.27 -12.47 19.29
CA ARG A 133 -8.97 -13.11 18.00
C ARG A 133 -7.50 -13.50 17.94
N VAL A 134 -7.15 -14.51 18.74
CA VAL A 134 -5.76 -14.89 19.07
C VAL A 134 -4.86 -15.03 17.84
N ILE A 135 -5.36 -15.66 16.75
CA ILE A 135 -4.56 -15.86 15.53
C ILE A 135 -4.27 -14.52 14.85
N LEU A 136 -5.30 -13.68 14.63
CA LEU A 136 -5.16 -12.36 14.00
C LEU A 136 -4.35 -11.41 14.88
N TYR A 137 -4.59 -11.41 16.18
CA TYR A 137 -3.84 -10.58 17.13
C TYR A 137 -2.36 -10.92 17.14
N ARG A 138 -1.99 -12.21 17.15
CA ARG A 138 -0.58 -12.62 17.06
C ARG A 138 0.07 -12.13 15.76
N THR A 139 -0.64 -12.24 14.64
CA THR A 139 -0.17 -11.72 13.35
C THR A 139 0.02 -10.19 13.39
N ALA A 140 -0.92 -9.47 14.00
CA ALA A 140 -0.84 -8.01 14.16
C ALA A 140 0.39 -7.60 14.98
N ILE A 141 0.67 -8.28 16.10
CA ILE A 141 1.85 -7.99 16.94
C ILE A 141 3.16 -8.22 16.18
N GLN A 142 3.27 -9.31 15.41
CA GLN A 142 4.45 -9.56 14.59
C GLN A 142 4.67 -8.46 13.53
N LYS A 143 3.59 -8.00 12.90
CA LYS A 143 3.66 -6.90 11.93
C LYS A 143 4.00 -5.57 12.57
N ILE A 144 3.47 -5.27 13.76
CA ILE A 144 3.82 -4.06 14.52
C ILE A 144 5.33 -4.02 14.77
N GLN A 145 5.91 -5.10 15.30
CA GLN A 145 7.36 -5.18 15.56
C GLN A 145 8.19 -4.96 14.28
N PHE A 146 7.75 -5.56 13.18
CA PHE A 146 8.40 -5.38 11.89
C PHE A 146 8.30 -3.93 11.38
N TRP A 147 7.12 -3.32 11.42
CA TRP A 147 6.92 -1.94 10.96
C TRP A 147 7.58 -0.91 11.87
N GLU A 148 7.69 -1.15 13.17
CA GLU A 148 8.48 -0.29 14.07
C GLU A 148 9.95 -0.26 13.66
N ASN A 149 10.51 -1.39 13.21
CA ASN A 149 11.86 -1.44 12.68
C ASN A 149 11.98 -0.65 11.37
N LEU A 150 11.04 -0.85 10.44
CA LEU A 150 11.01 -0.10 9.18
C LEU A 150 10.83 1.40 9.41
N GLN A 151 9.98 1.83 10.34
CA GLN A 151 9.79 3.24 10.67
C GLN A 151 11.08 3.88 11.17
N LYS A 152 11.84 3.19 12.03
CA LYS A 152 13.16 3.67 12.50
C LYS A 152 14.14 3.80 11.33
N GLN A 153 14.20 2.80 10.45
CA GLN A 153 15.04 2.86 9.26
C GLN A 153 14.61 3.98 8.31
N GLN A 154 13.31 4.20 8.13
CA GLN A 154 12.77 5.28 7.30
C GLN A 154 13.25 6.65 7.78
N GLN A 155 13.22 6.90 9.08
CA GLN A 155 13.73 8.16 9.65
C GLN A 155 15.23 8.34 9.38
N VAL A 156 16.04 7.30 9.63
CA VAL A 156 17.48 7.33 9.35
C VAL A 156 17.75 7.58 7.88
N ASN A 157 17.01 6.92 6.99
CA ASN A 157 17.20 7.04 5.54
C ASN A 157 16.77 8.41 5.02
N GLN A 158 15.72 9.01 5.59
CA GLN A 158 15.35 10.40 5.32
C GLN A 158 16.47 11.37 5.72
N ASP A 159 17.11 11.17 6.86
CA ASP A 159 18.24 11.98 7.30
C ASP A 159 19.46 11.82 6.39
N VAL A 160 19.76 10.58 5.96
CA VAL A 160 20.81 10.30 4.96
C VAL A 160 20.53 11.04 3.65
N ILE A 161 19.31 10.98 3.14
CA ILE A 161 18.90 11.69 1.92
C ILE A 161 19.01 13.21 2.10
N ALA A 162 18.55 13.74 3.23
CA ALA A 162 18.63 15.17 3.52
C ALA A 162 20.09 15.65 3.60
N ASN A 163 20.97 14.87 4.23
CA ASN A 163 22.39 15.20 4.34
C ASN A 163 23.09 15.08 2.98
N ALA A 164 22.78 14.08 2.17
CA ALA A 164 23.29 13.96 0.81
C ALA A 164 22.92 15.18 -0.05
N LYS A 165 21.68 15.66 0.04
CA LYS A 165 21.23 16.87 -0.68
C LYS A 165 22.01 18.13 -0.26
N LYS A 166 22.40 18.26 1.02
CA LYS A 166 23.19 19.40 1.52
C LYS A 166 24.63 19.43 0.98
N LEU A 167 25.16 18.29 0.53
CA LEU A 167 26.51 18.23 -0.04
C LEU A 167 26.58 18.84 -1.44
N ILE A 168 25.45 19.06 -2.11
CA ILE A 168 25.42 19.42 -3.53
C ILE A 168 25.89 20.87 -3.75
N ASP A 169 26.98 20.97 -4.49
CA ASP A 169 27.41 22.17 -5.20
C ASP A 169 27.16 21.93 -6.71
N PRO A 170 26.25 22.68 -7.36
CA PRO A 170 25.86 22.47 -8.75
C PRO A 170 27.00 22.52 -9.78
N GLU A 171 28.11 23.21 -9.48
CA GLU A 171 29.24 23.36 -10.41
C GLU A 171 30.32 22.28 -10.18
N GLN A 172 30.22 21.54 -9.08
CA GLN A 172 31.23 20.60 -8.65
C GLN A 172 30.78 19.14 -8.79
N ALA A 173 31.27 18.43 -9.81
CA ALA A 173 30.96 17.02 -10.03
C ALA A 173 31.25 16.12 -8.81
N SER A 174 32.31 16.40 -8.03
CA SER A 174 32.63 15.65 -6.81
C SER A 174 31.61 15.81 -5.68
N SER A 175 30.83 16.90 -5.68
CA SER A 175 29.78 17.13 -4.68
C SER A 175 28.65 16.12 -4.86
N TYR A 176 28.22 15.90 -6.11
CA TYR A 176 27.27 14.86 -6.51
C TYR A 176 27.80 13.46 -6.19
N ALA A 177 29.08 13.18 -6.48
CA ALA A 177 29.67 11.87 -6.19
C ALA A 177 29.68 11.56 -4.69
N LYS A 178 30.03 12.54 -3.84
CA LYS A 178 29.95 12.40 -2.37
C LYS A 178 28.52 12.16 -1.90
N ALA A 179 27.55 12.85 -2.49
CA ALA A 179 26.14 12.66 -2.18
C ALA A 179 25.65 11.26 -2.58
N ILE A 180 26.04 10.76 -3.76
CA ILE A 180 25.77 9.38 -4.20
C ILE A 180 26.34 8.38 -3.20
N ALA A 181 27.59 8.55 -2.77
CA ALA A 181 28.24 7.66 -1.81
C ALA A 181 27.48 7.56 -0.48
N LEU A 182 26.84 8.64 -0.01
CA LEU A 182 25.95 8.58 1.16
C LEU A 182 24.68 7.77 0.87
N LEU A 183 24.03 7.97 -0.28
CA LEU A 183 22.80 7.27 -0.64
C LEU A 183 22.99 5.75 -0.78
N ARG A 184 24.19 5.28 -1.14
CA ARG A 184 24.54 3.85 -1.22
C ARG A 184 24.43 3.11 0.11
N GLN A 185 24.38 3.81 1.23
CA GLN A 185 24.16 3.21 2.55
C GLN A 185 22.74 2.66 2.70
N ILE A 186 21.79 3.15 1.90
CA ILE A 186 20.40 2.71 1.90
C ILE A 186 20.29 1.43 1.06
N SER A 187 20.01 0.31 1.72
CA SER A 187 19.95 -1.01 1.06
C SER A 187 18.62 -1.23 0.31
N PRO A 188 18.57 -2.08 -0.74
CA PRO A 188 17.36 -2.34 -1.53
C PRO A 188 16.11 -2.80 -0.76
N SER A 189 16.30 -3.40 0.42
CA SER A 189 15.22 -3.87 1.29
C SER A 189 14.72 -2.81 2.28
N GLN A 190 15.37 -1.65 2.36
CA GLN A 190 15.04 -0.61 3.32
C GLN A 190 14.06 0.42 2.73
N PRO A 191 13.31 1.14 3.59
CA PRO A 191 12.51 2.28 3.17
C PRO A 191 13.34 3.35 2.46
N ASN A 192 12.71 4.13 1.58
CA ASN A 192 13.34 5.19 0.77
C ASN A 192 14.42 4.74 -0.23
N TYR A 193 14.68 3.44 -0.41
CA TYR A 193 15.64 2.98 -1.42
C TYR A 193 15.29 3.43 -2.85
N ILE A 194 14.01 3.37 -3.24
CA ILE A 194 13.58 3.79 -4.58
C ILE A 194 13.85 5.27 -4.81
N GLU A 195 13.56 6.12 -3.81
CA GLU A 195 13.84 7.55 -3.83
C GLU A 195 15.36 7.81 -3.91
N ALA A 196 16.15 7.14 -3.06
CA ALA A 196 17.60 7.24 -3.08
C ALA A 196 18.17 6.88 -4.47
N ARG A 197 17.68 5.80 -5.08
CA ARG A 197 18.09 5.36 -6.41
C ARG A 197 17.74 6.38 -7.50
N GLN A 198 16.59 7.05 -7.39
CA GLN A 198 16.23 8.14 -8.31
C GLN A 198 17.20 9.32 -8.19
N PHE A 199 17.56 9.72 -6.97
CA PHE A 199 18.58 10.75 -6.76
C PHE A 199 19.94 10.33 -7.32
N MET A 200 20.40 9.10 -7.06
CA MET A 200 21.65 8.59 -7.59
C MET A 200 21.69 8.63 -9.13
N ASN A 201 20.61 8.23 -9.80
CA ASN A 201 20.51 8.30 -11.25
C ASN A 201 20.57 9.74 -11.77
N ASN A 202 19.83 10.65 -11.13
CA ASN A 202 19.82 12.06 -11.51
C ASN A 202 21.20 12.71 -11.30
N TRP A 203 21.86 12.41 -10.18
CA TRP A 203 23.16 12.98 -9.86
C TRP A 203 24.29 12.42 -10.73
N ASN A 204 24.25 11.13 -11.08
CA ASN A 204 25.14 10.58 -12.12
C ASN A 204 24.96 11.30 -13.46
N GLN A 205 23.72 11.66 -13.83
CA GLN A 205 23.45 12.46 -15.01
C GLN A 205 24.01 13.88 -14.91
N LYS A 206 23.94 14.52 -13.74
CA LYS A 206 24.55 15.84 -13.51
C LYS A 206 26.08 15.79 -13.62
N ILE A 207 26.71 14.77 -13.05
CA ILE A 207 28.16 14.53 -13.18
C ILE A 207 28.53 14.43 -14.67
N TYR A 208 27.79 13.63 -15.43
CA TYR A 208 28.03 13.46 -16.87
C TYR A 208 27.90 14.78 -17.63
N PHE A 209 26.86 15.57 -17.36
CA PHE A 209 26.68 16.87 -18.02
C PHE A 209 27.77 17.89 -17.68
N LEU A 210 28.25 17.92 -16.43
CA LEU A 210 29.40 18.74 -16.06
C LEU A 210 30.66 18.31 -16.81
N ALA A 211 30.89 17.00 -16.95
CA ALA A 211 32.00 16.47 -17.73
C ALA A 211 31.93 16.92 -19.21
N ILE A 212 30.77 16.77 -19.84
CA ILE A 212 30.55 17.20 -21.24
C ILE A 212 30.76 18.73 -21.38
N SER A 213 30.24 19.52 -20.44
CA SER A 213 30.39 20.98 -20.46
C SER A 213 31.86 21.40 -20.35
N ARG A 214 32.62 20.80 -19.43
CA ARG A 214 34.08 21.02 -19.29
C ARG A 214 34.83 20.68 -20.57
N ALA A 215 34.50 19.55 -21.20
CA ALA A 215 35.12 19.16 -22.47
C ALA A 215 34.85 20.19 -23.58
N ALA A 216 33.62 20.70 -23.68
CA ALA A 216 33.26 21.75 -24.63
C ALA A 216 34.03 23.06 -24.38
N GLN A 217 34.38 23.35 -23.12
CA GLN A 217 35.21 24.49 -22.71
C GLN A 217 36.72 24.24 -22.89
N ARG A 218 37.13 23.12 -23.52
CA ARG A 218 38.52 22.69 -23.69
C ARG A 218 39.25 22.32 -22.39
N GLU A 219 38.51 22.15 -21.30
CA GLU A 219 39.00 21.66 -20.01
C GLU A 219 39.03 20.12 -20.00
N ILE A 220 39.78 19.52 -20.93
CA ILE A 220 39.70 18.07 -21.21
C ILE A 220 40.11 17.23 -19.99
N ARG A 221 41.13 17.65 -19.24
CA ARG A 221 41.56 16.96 -18.01
C ARG A 221 40.45 16.95 -16.96
N GLN A 222 39.85 18.10 -16.68
CA GLN A 222 38.76 18.24 -15.72
C GLN A 222 37.50 17.46 -16.19
N ALA A 223 37.25 17.40 -17.50
CA ALA A 223 36.17 16.60 -18.06
C ALA A 223 36.35 15.11 -17.76
N ILE A 224 37.56 14.57 -17.99
CA ILE A 224 37.91 13.18 -17.66
C ILE A 224 37.76 12.91 -16.17
N GLU A 225 38.32 13.76 -15.31
CA GLU A 225 38.19 13.62 -13.84
C GLU A 225 36.73 13.59 -13.40
N SER A 226 35.89 14.42 -14.00
CA SER A 226 34.45 14.46 -13.72
C SER A 226 33.75 13.18 -14.16
N ALA A 227 34.00 12.71 -15.38
CA ALA A 227 33.36 11.51 -15.90
C ALA A 227 33.80 10.23 -15.16
N LYS A 228 35.03 10.21 -14.61
CA LYS A 228 35.52 9.10 -13.77
C LYS A 228 34.73 8.94 -12.47
N LEU A 229 34.00 9.96 -12.04
CA LEU A 229 33.14 9.89 -10.84
C LEU A 229 31.82 9.14 -11.09
N ILE A 230 31.49 8.80 -12.34
CA ILE A 230 30.29 8.04 -12.67
C ILE A 230 30.54 6.56 -12.32
N GLU A 231 29.70 6.02 -11.44
CA GLU A 231 29.90 4.68 -10.88
C GLU A 231 29.59 3.56 -11.89
N PRO A 232 30.21 2.37 -11.77
CA PRO A 232 30.01 1.25 -12.70
C PRO A 232 28.57 0.72 -12.83
N ASP A 233 27.76 0.87 -11.79
CA ASP A 233 26.35 0.46 -11.76
C ASP A 233 25.40 1.53 -12.30
N ALA A 234 25.90 2.74 -12.58
CA ALA A 234 25.13 3.81 -13.20
C ALA A 234 24.84 3.50 -14.67
N TYR A 235 23.62 3.84 -15.12
CA TYR A 235 23.22 3.61 -16.51
C TYR A 235 24.10 4.37 -17.54
N LEU A 236 24.70 5.50 -17.13
CA LEU A 236 25.60 6.32 -17.96
C LEU A 236 27.04 5.84 -17.98
N TYR A 237 27.40 4.81 -17.20
CA TYR A 237 28.79 4.38 -17.06
C TYR A 237 29.45 4.10 -18.42
N LYS A 238 28.77 3.35 -19.30
CA LYS A 238 29.31 3.02 -20.63
C LYS A 238 29.55 4.25 -21.49
N ASP A 239 28.68 5.25 -21.41
CA ASP A 239 28.82 6.47 -22.20
C ASP A 239 29.92 7.37 -21.62
N ALA A 240 30.04 7.42 -20.29
CA ALA A 240 31.15 8.06 -19.60
C ALA A 240 32.51 7.46 -20.00
N GLN A 241 32.64 6.13 -20.01
CA GLN A 241 33.88 5.46 -20.40
C GLN A 241 34.26 5.73 -21.86
N LYS A 242 33.29 5.76 -22.77
CA LYS A 242 33.54 6.16 -24.18
C LYS A 242 34.02 7.61 -24.28
N ALA A 243 33.40 8.52 -23.53
CA ALA A 243 33.79 9.92 -23.51
C ALA A 243 35.23 10.09 -22.98
N ILE A 244 35.55 9.41 -21.87
CA ILE A 244 36.90 9.38 -21.29
C ILE A 244 37.94 8.89 -22.32
N ALA A 245 37.67 7.76 -22.99
CA ALA A 245 38.59 7.22 -24.00
C ALA A 245 38.81 8.19 -25.15
N LYS A 246 37.75 8.86 -25.64
CA LYS A 246 37.85 9.89 -26.68
C LYS A 246 38.73 11.06 -26.22
N TRP A 247 38.53 11.54 -25.00
CA TRP A 247 39.26 12.68 -24.45
C TRP A 247 40.73 12.39 -24.17
N HIS A 248 41.09 11.16 -23.78
CA HIS A 248 42.50 10.75 -23.68
C HIS A 248 43.22 10.85 -25.03
N LEU A 249 42.56 10.41 -26.12
CA LEU A 249 43.11 10.58 -27.48
C LEU A 249 43.31 12.05 -27.85
N GLU A 250 42.39 12.93 -27.45
CA GLU A 250 42.50 14.38 -27.68
C GLU A 250 43.65 15.02 -26.89
N LEU A 251 44.02 14.48 -25.72
CA LEU A 251 45.16 14.92 -24.91
C LEU A 251 46.51 14.38 -25.41
N GLY A 252 46.51 13.40 -26.33
CA GLY A 252 47.73 12.70 -26.76
C GLY A 252 48.31 11.78 -25.67
N GLU A 253 47.58 11.55 -24.58
CA GLU A 253 47.91 10.58 -23.54
C GLU A 253 47.42 9.21 -24.00
N LYS A 254 48.35 8.31 -24.37
CA LYS A 254 48.05 6.88 -24.46
C LYS A 254 48.22 6.27 -23.07
N ASP A 255 47.25 5.42 -22.70
CA ASP A 255 47.12 4.73 -21.41
C ASP A 255 48.44 4.19 -20.83
#